data_AF-A0A3G2J692-F1
#
_entry.id   AF-A0A3G2J692-F1
#
_cell.length_a   1.000
_cell.length_b   1.000
_cell.length_c   1.000
_cell.angle_alpha   90.00
_cell.angle_beta   90.00
_cell.angle_gamma   90.00
#
_symmetry.space_group_name_H-M   'P 1'
#
loop_
_entity.id
_entity.type
_entity.pdbx_description
1 polymer ?
#
loop_
_entity_poly.entity_id
_entity_poly.type
_entity_poly.pdbx_seq_one_letter_code
_entity_poly.pdbx_strand_id
1 'polypeptide(L)'
;MTTSELTDFPGARTEPLDDEPFLLKLTAAEPGTPLGPWIDAHRELLLTALDRCGVLLFRGFDVPDPDAFGRAARAFSPELLGYLERAAPRNEVADKVFTSTELSEEQWIPSSTTR
;
A
#
# COMPACT_ATOMS: atom_id res chain seq x y z
N MET A 1 -7.07 -21.85 3.21
CA MET A 1 -5.67 -22.13 3.59
C MET A 1 -5.64 -22.04 5.10
N THR A 2 -5.38 -23.16 5.78
CA THR A 2 -5.80 -23.40 7.17
C THR A 2 -4.90 -22.68 8.17
N THR A 3 -5.49 -21.82 9.02
CA THR A 3 -4.90 -20.94 10.05
C THR A 3 -4.21 -21.67 11.22
N SER A 4 -3.77 -22.92 11.06
CA SER A 4 -3.47 -23.79 12.22
C SER A 4 -2.00 -23.88 12.64
N GLU A 5 -1.05 -23.20 11.98
CA GLU A 5 0.39 -23.40 12.25
C GLU A 5 1.12 -22.17 12.81
N LEU A 6 0.43 -21.10 13.22
CA LEU A 6 1.05 -19.84 13.67
C LEU A 6 0.87 -19.53 15.17
N THR A 7 0.39 -20.48 15.98
CA THR A 7 -0.19 -20.17 17.30
C THR A 7 0.67 -20.60 18.50
N ASP A 8 1.83 -21.25 18.29
CA ASP A 8 2.63 -21.80 19.40
C ASP A 8 3.88 -20.96 19.68
N PHE A 9 3.70 -19.91 20.48
CA PHE A 9 4.78 -19.06 20.98
C PHE A 9 4.99 -19.32 22.49
N PRO A 10 6.18 -19.78 22.92
CA PRO A 10 6.44 -20.06 24.34
C PRO A 10 6.24 -18.80 25.19
N GLY A 11 5.32 -18.86 26.15
CA GLY A 11 5.01 -17.75 27.06
C GLY A 11 3.98 -16.74 26.53
N ALA A 12 3.39 -16.96 25.35
CA ALA A 12 2.32 -16.12 24.81
C ALA A 12 1.09 -16.94 24.43
N ARG A 13 -0.09 -16.51 24.87
CA ARG A 13 -1.36 -16.95 24.27
C ARG A 13 -1.52 -16.15 22.98
N THR A 14 -1.60 -16.84 21.86
CA THR A 14 -1.88 -16.18 20.58
C THR A 14 -3.28 -16.56 20.14
N GLU A 15 -4.00 -15.56 19.65
CA GLU A 15 -5.27 -15.72 18.97
C GLU A 15 -5.24 -14.78 17.75
N PRO A 16 -5.87 -15.16 16.63
CA PRO A 16 -6.02 -14.25 15.50
C PRO A 16 -6.66 -12.96 16.00
N LEU A 17 -6.08 -11.80 15.64
CA LEU A 17 -6.68 -10.52 16.00
C LEU A 17 -8.04 -10.35 15.30
N ASP A 18 -8.15 -10.88 14.08
CA ASP A 18 -9.34 -10.81 13.24
C ASP A 18 -9.54 -12.13 12.46
N ASP A 19 -10.80 -12.46 12.16
CA ASP A 19 -11.18 -13.60 11.30
C ASP A 19 -10.86 -13.34 9.81
N GLU A 20 -10.55 -12.09 9.46
CA GLU A 20 -10.32 -11.62 8.11
C GLU A 20 -8.82 -11.47 7.80
N PRO A 21 -8.40 -11.56 6.52
CA PRO A 21 -7.00 -11.46 6.17
C PRO A 21 -6.47 -10.03 6.34
N PHE A 22 -5.26 -9.90 6.88
CA PHE A 22 -4.51 -8.63 6.95
C PHE A 22 -4.14 -8.02 5.58
N LEU A 23 -4.33 -8.76 4.49
CA LEU A 23 -4.03 -8.27 3.14
C LEU A 23 -5.09 -8.74 2.17
N LEU A 24 -5.70 -7.79 1.47
CA LEU A 24 -6.65 -8.06 0.39
C LEU A 24 -6.01 -7.75 -0.96
N LYS A 25 -5.86 -8.78 -1.80
CA LYS A 25 -5.38 -8.63 -3.18
C LYS A 25 -6.55 -8.40 -4.14
N LEU A 26 -6.59 -7.25 -4.79
CA LEU A 26 -7.57 -6.86 -5.80
C LEU A 26 -6.93 -7.04 -7.19
N THR A 27 -7.56 -7.84 -8.04
CA THR A 27 -7.09 -8.08 -9.41
C THR A 27 -8.07 -7.46 -10.40
N ALA A 28 -7.59 -6.71 -11.38
CA ALA A 28 -8.44 -6.17 -12.44
C ALA A 28 -9.15 -7.32 -13.17
N ALA A 29 -10.47 -7.19 -13.34
CA ALA A 29 -11.27 -8.19 -14.04
C ALA A 29 -10.96 -8.20 -15.55
N GLU A 30 -10.66 -7.03 -16.12
CA GLU A 30 -10.35 -6.86 -17.53
C GLU A 30 -8.98 -6.18 -17.72
N PRO A 31 -8.15 -6.68 -18.65
CA PRO A 31 -6.90 -6.02 -19.02
C PRO A 31 -7.14 -4.59 -19.50
N GLY A 32 -6.25 -3.66 -19.12
CA GLY A 32 -6.38 -2.25 -19.51
C GLY A 32 -7.31 -1.43 -18.61
N THR A 33 -7.87 -2.01 -17.54
CA THR A 33 -8.69 -1.25 -16.58
C THR A 33 -7.83 -0.19 -15.88
N PRO A 34 -8.11 1.12 -16.06
CA PRO A 34 -7.31 2.18 -15.44
C PRO A 34 -7.58 2.24 -13.93
N LEU A 35 -6.52 2.20 -13.11
CA LEU A 35 -6.64 2.09 -11.66
C LEU A 35 -7.36 3.29 -11.02
N GLY A 36 -7.04 4.51 -11.44
CA GLY A 36 -7.58 5.74 -10.84
C GLY A 36 -9.12 5.84 -10.93
N PRO A 37 -9.71 5.80 -12.14
CA PRO A 37 -11.16 5.79 -12.31
C PRO A 37 -11.84 4.62 -11.59
N TRP A 38 -11.19 3.46 -11.54
CA TRP A 38 -11.73 2.31 -10.84
C TRP A 38 -11.75 2.53 -9.32
N ILE A 39 -10.70 3.13 -8.73
CA ILE A 39 -10.69 3.50 -7.31
C ILE A 39 -11.79 4.51 -7.00
N ASP A 40 -11.94 5.54 -7.83
CA ASP A 40 -12.94 6.60 -7.63
C ASP A 40 -14.35 6.02 -7.58
N ALA A 41 -14.67 5.10 -8.49
CA ALA A 41 -15.96 4.41 -8.53
C ALA A 41 -16.24 3.46 -7.34
N HIS A 42 -15.20 2.98 -6.65
CA HIS A 42 -15.32 1.98 -5.56
C HIS A 42 -14.79 2.49 -4.22
N ARG A 43 -14.59 3.80 -4.08
CA ARG A 43 -13.85 4.40 -2.96
C ARG A 43 -14.37 3.99 -1.59
N GLU A 44 -15.68 4.06 -1.37
CA GLU A 44 -16.30 3.70 -0.09
C GLU A 44 -16.11 2.23 0.29
N LEU A 45 -16.22 1.34 -0.70
CA LEU A 45 -15.99 -0.09 -0.53
C LEU A 45 -14.52 -0.36 -0.19
N LEU A 46 -13.59 0.33 -0.86
CA LEU A 46 -12.17 0.19 -0.59
C LEU A 46 -11.78 0.72 0.79
N LEU A 47 -12.36 1.83 1.26
CA LEU A 47 -12.14 2.32 2.62
C LEU A 47 -12.65 1.34 3.67
N THR A 48 -13.82 0.74 3.45
CA THR A 48 -14.38 -0.30 4.33
C THR A 48 -13.49 -1.55 4.34
N ALA A 49 -12.99 -1.97 3.17
CA ALA A 49 -12.09 -3.10 3.08
C ALA A 49 -10.73 -2.82 3.74
N LEU A 50 -10.21 -1.58 3.60
CA LEU A 50 -8.96 -1.16 4.23
C LEU A 50 -9.08 -1.12 5.76
N ASP A 51 -10.22 -0.66 6.30
CA ASP A 51 -10.47 -0.65 7.75
C ASP A 51 -10.45 -2.07 8.35
N ARG A 52 -10.96 -3.05 7.58
CA ARG A 52 -11.03 -4.46 8.00
C ARG A 52 -9.74 -5.24 7.79
N CYS A 53 -9.03 -4.99 6.69
CA CYS A 53 -7.86 -5.77 6.31
C CYS A 53 -6.54 -5.07 6.66
N GLY A 54 -6.49 -3.73 6.74
CA GLY A 54 -5.25 -2.97 6.98
C GLY A 54 -4.36 -2.80 5.74
N VAL A 55 -4.39 -3.73 4.77
CA VAL A 55 -3.63 -3.61 3.51
C VAL A 55 -4.46 -3.99 2.28
N LEU A 56 -4.40 -3.16 1.24
CA LEU A 56 -4.94 -3.44 -0.09
C LEU A 56 -3.81 -3.52 -1.13
N LEU A 57 -3.76 -4.61 -1.90
CA LEU A 57 -2.79 -4.81 -2.98
C LEU A 57 -3.49 -4.87 -4.34
N PHE A 58 -3.28 -3.87 -5.18
CA PHE A 58 -3.85 -3.80 -6.54
C PHE A 58 -2.93 -4.48 -7.58
N ARG A 59 -3.48 -5.37 -8.42
CA ARG A 59 -2.75 -6.10 -9.47
C ARG A 59 -3.55 -6.16 -10.77
N GLY A 60 -2.86 -6.17 -11.91
CA GLY A 60 -3.49 -6.28 -13.24
C GLY A 60 -4.17 -5.02 -13.76
N PHE A 61 -4.14 -3.91 -13.00
CA PHE A 61 -4.65 -2.62 -13.45
C PHE A 61 -3.64 -1.90 -14.35
N ASP A 62 -4.15 -1.04 -15.23
CA ASP A 62 -3.36 -0.18 -16.08
C ASP A 62 -2.91 1.08 -15.33
N VAL A 63 -1.58 1.24 -15.23
CA VAL A 63 -0.89 2.36 -14.60
C VAL A 63 0.36 2.64 -15.45
N PRO A 64 0.22 3.28 -16.62
CA PRO A 64 1.28 3.35 -17.63
C PRO A 64 2.43 4.32 -17.28
N ASP A 65 2.19 5.28 -16.38
CA ASP A 65 3.13 6.35 -16.07
C ASP A 65 3.00 6.83 -14.61
N PRO A 66 4.00 7.58 -14.09
CA PRO A 66 3.96 8.15 -12.74
C PRO A 66 2.75 9.05 -12.47
N ASP A 67 2.24 9.76 -13.48
CA ASP A 67 1.05 10.60 -13.32
C ASP A 67 -0.21 9.75 -13.11
N ALA A 68 -0.33 8.61 -13.79
CA ALA A 68 -1.41 7.64 -13.60
C ALA A 68 -1.37 7.05 -12.18
N PHE A 69 -0.17 6.79 -11.66
CA PHE A 69 0.01 6.38 -10.27
C PHE A 69 -0.43 7.48 -9.30
N GLY A 70 0.00 8.73 -9.54
CA GLY A 70 -0.42 9.89 -8.75
C GLY A 70 -1.93 10.13 -8.79
N ARG A 71 -2.59 9.92 -9.94
CA ARG A 71 -4.05 9.98 -10.07
C ARG A 71 -4.74 8.89 -9.26
N ALA A 72 -4.22 7.67 -9.28
CA ALA A 72 -4.75 6.56 -8.46
C ALA A 72 -4.62 6.83 -6.96
N ALA A 73 -3.48 7.38 -6.51
CA ALA A 73 -3.30 7.77 -5.12
C ALA A 73 -4.30 8.85 -4.67
N ARG A 74 -4.51 9.88 -5.51
CA ARG A 74 -5.49 10.96 -5.23
C ARG A 74 -6.94 10.47 -5.25
N ALA A 75 -7.27 9.52 -6.11
CA ALA A 75 -8.59 8.90 -6.13
C ALA A 75 -8.91 8.20 -4.80
N PHE A 76 -7.89 7.65 -4.14
CA PHE A 76 -8.04 7.05 -2.82
C PHE A 76 -8.10 8.11 -1.70
N SER A 77 -7.06 8.94 -1.62
CA SER A 77 -6.94 10.04 -0.66
C SER A 77 -6.78 11.37 -1.40
N PRO A 78 -7.83 12.21 -1.47
CA PRO A 78 -7.80 13.47 -2.22
C PRO A 78 -6.67 14.41 -1.77
N GLU A 79 -6.42 14.44 -0.46
CA GLU A 79 -5.30 15.18 0.13
C GLU A 79 -4.13 14.22 0.36
N LEU A 80 -3.19 14.22 -0.58
CA LEU A 80 -1.91 13.58 -0.39
C LEU A 80 -1.00 14.49 0.45
N LEU A 81 -0.39 13.93 1.48
CA LEU A 81 0.62 14.62 2.29
C LEU A 81 1.73 15.15 1.38
N GLY A 82 2.03 16.44 1.52
CA GLY A 82 3.21 17.03 0.90
C GLY A 82 4.48 16.48 1.54
N TYR A 83 5.62 16.67 0.86
CA TYR A 83 6.92 16.32 1.43
C TYR A 83 7.24 17.25 2.60
N LEU A 84 6.90 16.80 3.81
CA LEU A 84 7.27 17.45 5.07
C LEU A 84 8.62 16.89 5.51
N GLU A 85 9.63 17.74 5.34
CA GLU A 85 10.97 17.65 5.94
C GLU A 85 12.03 16.74 5.27
N ARG A 86 13.20 17.36 5.20
CA ARG A 86 14.42 16.98 4.48
C ARG A 86 15.12 15.75 5.09
N ALA A 87 14.51 14.57 5.01
CA ALA A 87 15.13 13.35 5.55
C ALA A 87 16.16 12.70 4.60
N ALA A 88 16.02 12.88 3.28
CA ALA A 88 17.00 12.42 2.28
C ALA A 88 16.66 12.96 0.88
N PRO A 89 17.63 13.15 -0.04
CA PRO A 89 17.31 13.51 -1.42
C PRO A 89 16.40 12.44 -2.04
N ARG A 90 15.21 12.86 -2.49
CA ARG A 90 14.30 12.04 -3.31
C ARG A 90 14.01 12.83 -4.58
N ASN A 91 14.03 12.17 -5.72
CA ASN A 91 13.66 12.78 -6.98
C ASN A 91 12.14 12.69 -7.12
N GLU A 92 11.48 13.85 -7.28
CA GLU A 92 10.07 13.91 -7.65
C GLU A 92 9.95 13.58 -9.14
N VAL A 93 9.21 12.52 -9.48
CA VAL A 93 9.01 12.07 -10.86
C VAL A 93 7.65 12.49 -11.43
N ALA A 94 6.71 12.85 -10.55
CA ALA A 94 5.43 13.48 -10.85
C ALA A 94 4.91 14.16 -9.56
N ASP A 95 3.90 15.03 -9.64
CA ASP A 95 3.37 15.76 -8.47
C ASP A 95 3.01 14.80 -7.32
N LYS A 96 3.73 14.91 -6.20
CA LYS A 96 3.63 14.05 -5.01
C LYS A 96 3.95 12.56 -5.24
N VAL A 97 4.68 12.26 -6.31
CA VAL A 97 5.23 10.93 -6.62
C VAL A 97 6.74 11.04 -6.59
N PHE A 98 7.34 10.36 -5.62
CA PHE A 98 8.78 10.42 -5.36
C PHE A 98 9.39 9.05 -5.61
N THR A 99 10.62 9.01 -6.13
CA THR A 99 11.43 7.79 -6.06
C THR A 99 11.82 7.52 -4.61
N SER A 100 12.08 6.24 -4.30
CA SER A 100 12.74 5.91 -3.03
C SER A 100 14.08 6.64 -2.94
N THR A 101 14.50 6.93 -1.72
CA THR A 101 15.81 7.54 -1.48
C THR A 101 16.89 6.70 -2.15
N GLU A 102 17.77 7.36 -2.91
CA GLU A 102 18.97 6.77 -3.49
C GLU A 102 19.94 6.39 -2.35
N LEU A 103 19.70 5.25 -1.70
CA LEU A 103 20.72 4.54 -0.95
C LEU A 103 21.47 3.67 -1.97
N SER A 104 22.81 3.73 -1.98
CA SER A 104 23.61 2.79 -2.80
C SER A 104 23.15 1.34 -2.55
N GLU A 105 23.22 0.51 -3.57
CA GLU A 105 22.76 -0.88 -3.58
C GLU A 105 23.30 -1.72 -2.39
N GLU A 106 24.50 -1.38 -1.90
CA GLU A 106 25.15 -1.95 -0.71
C GLU A 106 24.58 -1.50 0.66
N GLN A 107 23.65 -0.55 0.73
CA GLN A 107 23.18 0.04 1.99
C GLN A 107 21.84 -0.55 2.43
N TRP A 108 21.88 -1.36 3.48
CA TRP A 108 20.71 -1.88 4.18
C TRP A 108 19.85 -0.75 4.77
N ILE A 109 18.54 -0.78 4.53
CA ILE A 109 17.59 0.13 5.22
C ILE A 109 17.47 -0.35 6.67
N PRO A 110 18.01 0.37 7.67
CA PRO A 110 17.86 -0.02 9.06
C PRO A 110 16.37 -0.01 9.42
N SER A 111 15.91 -1.06 10.09
CA SER A 111 14.57 -1.06 10.69
C SER A 111 14.50 0.15 11.63
N SER A 112 13.52 1.02 11.43
CA SER A 112 13.28 2.14 12.34
C SER A 112 12.82 1.59 13.70
N THR A 113 13.76 1.19 14.54
CA THR A 113 13.54 0.94 15.95
C THR A 113 13.37 2.32 16.60
N THR A 114 12.15 2.84 16.55
CA THR A 114 11.75 3.90 17.47
C THR A 114 11.61 3.26 18.84
N ARG A 115 12.43 3.73 19.77
CA ARG A 115 12.46 3.29 21.16
C ARG A 115 11.29 3.85 21.96
#